data_AF-A0A5B8QSI4-F1
#
_entry.id   AF-A0A5B8QSI4-F1
#
_cell.length_a   1.000
_cell.length_b   1.000
_cell.length_c   1.000
_cell.angle_alpha   90.00
_cell.angle_beta   90.00
_cell.angle_gamma   90.00
#
_symmetry.space_group_name_H-M   'P 1'
#
loop_
_entity.id
_entity.type
_entity.pdbx_description
1 polymer ?
#
loop_
_entity_poly.entity_id
_entity_poly.type
_entity_poly.pdbx_seq_one_letter_code
_entity_poly.pdbx_strand_id
1 'polypeptide(L)'
;MKNLTIIFALVLGIFAANAIAKDNVLLDQTHAAKGIKCNSCHGTEARQAVTMLKCVQCHNTEKLALKTENVKPTNPHKNRHFATETDCAKCHHIHQKSENYCVGCHPRFDLVTP
;
A
#
# COMPACT_ATOMS: atom_id res chain seq x y z
N MET A 1 -1.58 14.22 -52.10
CA MET A 1 -2.48 13.43 -51.22
C MET A 1 -1.83 12.15 -50.71
N LYS A 2 -1.30 11.25 -51.56
CA LYS A 2 -0.57 10.03 -51.11
C LYS A 2 0.59 10.30 -50.14
N ASN A 3 1.35 11.37 -50.37
CA ASN A 3 2.51 11.71 -49.54
C ASN A 3 2.11 12.34 -48.18
N LEU A 4 0.91 12.93 -48.09
CA LEU A 4 0.38 13.50 -46.85
C LEU A 4 -0.14 12.39 -45.91
N THR A 5 -0.67 11.30 -46.49
CA THR A 5 -1.12 10.11 -45.75
C THR A 5 0.05 9.32 -45.15
N ILE A 6 1.22 9.31 -45.82
CA ILE A 6 2.43 8.61 -45.33
C ILE A 6 3.08 9.37 -44.15
N ILE A 7 3.06 10.71 -44.19
CA ILE A 7 3.60 11.54 -43.10
C ILE A 7 2.73 11.43 -41.84
N PHE A 8 1.41 11.33 -41.99
CA PHE A 8 0.50 11.16 -40.85
C PHE A 8 0.65 9.79 -40.16
N ALA A 9 0.97 8.73 -40.91
CA ALA A 9 1.22 7.39 -40.36
C ALA A 9 2.55 7.31 -39.56
N LEU A 10 3.56 8.11 -39.91
CA LEU A 10 4.85 8.11 -39.19
C LEU A 10 4.77 8.82 -37.83
N VAL A 11 3.90 9.83 -37.68
CA VAL A 11 3.76 10.60 -36.43
C VAL A 11 2.98 9.81 -35.35
N LEU A 12 2.06 8.92 -35.77
CA LEU A 12 1.29 8.05 -34.86
C LEU A 12 2.12 6.92 -34.23
N GLY A 13 3.27 6.55 -34.81
CA GLY A 13 4.14 5.48 -34.27
C GLY A 13 4.94 5.87 -33.03
N ILE A 14 5.09 7.17 -32.74
CA ILE A 14 5.98 7.66 -31.67
C ILE A 14 5.28 7.75 -30.31
N PHE A 15 3.95 7.72 -30.26
CA PHE A 15 3.18 7.82 -29.00
C PHE A 15 2.92 6.49 -28.28
N ALA A 16 3.32 5.34 -28.84
CA ALA A 16 2.99 4.03 -28.28
C ALA A 16 3.92 3.53 -27.15
N ALA A 17 4.97 4.28 -26.78
CA ALA A 17 6.07 3.73 -25.96
C ALA A 17 6.11 4.16 -24.48
N ASN A 18 5.14 4.94 -23.95
CA ASN A 18 5.25 5.49 -22.59
C ASN A 18 4.08 5.11 -21.65
N ALA A 19 3.60 3.88 -21.72
CA ALA A 19 2.87 3.31 -20.59
C ALA A 19 3.88 2.74 -19.58
N ILE A 20 4.49 3.60 -18.76
CA ILE A 20 5.19 3.13 -17.56
C ILE A 20 4.10 2.59 -16.63
N ALA A 21 3.94 1.28 -16.58
CA ALA A 21 3.14 0.64 -15.54
C ALA A 21 3.68 1.13 -14.19
N LYS A 22 2.83 1.75 -13.37
CA LYS A 22 3.20 2.11 -12.01
C LYS A 22 3.39 0.79 -11.26
N ASP A 23 4.65 0.39 -11.05
CA ASP A 23 4.99 -0.78 -10.27
C ASP A 23 4.27 -0.67 -8.92
N ASN A 24 3.45 -1.68 -8.58
CA ASN A 24 2.80 -1.76 -7.29
C ASN A 24 3.88 -2.13 -6.27
N VAL A 25 4.51 -1.11 -5.68
CA VAL A 25 5.53 -1.29 -4.65
C VAL A 25 4.90 -1.98 -3.45
N LEU A 26 5.40 -3.17 -3.12
CA LEU A 26 4.95 -3.93 -1.96
C LEU A 26 5.50 -3.31 -0.66
N LEU A 27 4.85 -3.57 0.47
CA LEU A 27 5.26 -3.00 1.75
C LEU A 27 6.64 -3.51 2.19
N ASP A 28 7.01 -4.75 1.85
CA ASP A 28 8.35 -5.26 2.12
C ASP A 28 9.43 -4.45 1.39
N GLN A 29 9.21 -4.07 0.14
CA GLN A 29 10.10 -3.21 -0.63
C GLN A 29 10.19 -1.82 0.00
N THR A 30 9.07 -1.28 0.50
CA THR A 30 9.06 0.01 1.21
C THR A 30 9.91 -0.04 2.48
N HIS A 31 9.82 -1.11 3.27
CA HIS A 31 10.65 -1.30 4.46
C HIS A 31 12.11 -1.57 4.11
N ALA A 32 12.38 -2.40 3.10
CA ALA A 32 13.73 -2.71 2.63
C ALA A 32 14.46 -1.45 2.11
N ALA A 33 13.75 -0.58 1.39
CA ALA A 33 14.26 0.72 0.93
C ALA A 33 14.61 1.67 2.09
N LYS A 34 14.05 1.45 3.28
CA LYS A 34 14.41 2.15 4.53
C LYS A 34 15.51 1.44 5.33
N GLY A 35 16.13 0.40 4.77
CA GLY A 35 17.21 -0.36 5.41
C GLY A 35 16.74 -1.40 6.43
N ILE A 36 15.42 -1.67 6.51
CA ILE A 36 14.89 -2.70 7.40
C ILE A 36 15.19 -4.07 6.81
N LYS A 37 15.80 -4.93 7.63
CA LYS A 37 16.21 -6.28 7.24
C LYS A 37 15.08 -7.27 7.54
N CYS A 38 15.08 -8.40 6.83
CA CYS A 38 14.07 -9.45 7.02
C CYS A 38 14.00 -9.95 8.48
N ASN A 39 15.14 -10.01 9.16
CA ASN A 39 15.23 -10.44 10.56
C ASN A 39 14.62 -9.44 11.55
N SER A 40 14.40 -8.18 11.16
CA SER A 40 13.68 -7.21 12.00
C SER A 40 12.24 -7.64 12.26
N CYS A 41 11.61 -8.33 11.31
CA CYS A 41 10.28 -8.91 11.48
C CYS A 41 10.35 -10.39 11.88
N HIS A 42 11.09 -11.21 11.15
CA HIS A 42 11.06 -12.68 11.30
C HIS A 42 12.04 -13.25 12.33
N GLY A 43 13.01 -12.48 12.83
CA GLY A 43 14.06 -13.00 13.71
C GLY A 43 14.97 -14.01 13.00
N THR A 44 15.35 -15.07 13.72
CA THR A 44 16.23 -16.16 13.24
C THR A 44 15.47 -17.43 12.84
N GLU A 45 14.16 -17.44 13.03
CA GLU A 45 13.31 -18.60 12.72
C GLU A 45 12.99 -18.69 11.22
N ALA A 46 12.38 -19.80 10.82
CA ALA A 46 11.79 -19.90 9.50
C ALA A 46 10.79 -18.74 9.27
N ARG A 47 10.82 -18.15 8.08
CA ARG A 47 9.94 -17.01 7.76
C ARG A 47 8.48 -17.47 7.82
N GLN A 48 7.79 -17.00 8.85
CA GLN A 48 6.37 -17.25 9.11
C GLN A 48 5.63 -15.92 9.29
N ALA A 49 4.30 -15.98 9.28
CA ALA A 49 3.47 -14.83 9.61
C ALA A 49 3.85 -14.29 11.00
N VAL A 50 4.01 -12.97 11.09
CA VAL A 50 4.35 -12.30 12.35
C VAL A 50 3.11 -11.67 12.95
N THR A 51 3.08 -11.57 14.27
CA THR A 51 2.00 -10.87 14.97
C THR A 51 2.16 -9.36 14.83
N MET A 52 1.06 -8.62 15.05
CA MET A 52 1.03 -7.16 15.11
C MET A 52 2.11 -6.56 16.04
N LEU A 53 2.57 -7.31 17.05
CA LEU A 53 3.63 -6.88 17.95
C LEU A 53 4.91 -6.45 17.21
N LYS A 54 5.24 -7.09 16.08
CA LYS A 54 6.40 -6.68 15.25
C LYS A 54 6.21 -5.32 14.60
N CYS A 55 4.97 -4.96 14.25
CA CYS A 55 4.65 -3.66 13.67
C CYS A 55 4.79 -2.57 14.73
N VAL A 56 4.20 -2.77 15.91
CA VAL A 56 4.11 -1.74 16.95
C VAL A 56 5.43 -1.45 17.68
N GLN A 57 6.43 -2.33 17.52
CA GLN A 57 7.81 -2.05 17.94
C GLN A 57 8.38 -0.79 17.28
N CYS A 58 7.91 -0.45 16.08
CA CYS A 58 8.32 0.76 15.35
C CYS A 58 7.17 1.74 15.10
N HIS A 59 5.93 1.23 15.00
CA HIS A 59 4.74 2.01 14.66
C HIS A 59 3.76 2.08 15.83
N ASN A 60 3.88 3.11 16.67
CA ASN A 60 2.96 3.31 17.78
C ASN A 60 1.52 3.63 17.29
N THR A 61 0.53 2.89 17.80
CA THR A 61 -0.87 2.94 17.35
C THR A 61 -1.53 4.29 17.61
N GLU A 62 -1.30 4.88 18.79
CA GLU A 62 -1.82 6.20 19.14
C GLU A 62 -1.26 7.31 18.24
N LYS A 63 0.05 7.27 17.96
CA LYS A 63 0.70 8.22 17.04
C LYS A 63 0.17 8.08 15.61
N LEU A 64 -0.10 6.86 15.16
CA LEU A 64 -0.73 6.63 13.85
C LEU A 64 -2.17 7.17 13.82
N ALA A 65 -2.95 6.92 14.87
CA ALA A 65 -4.29 7.47 15.02
C ALA A 65 -4.28 9.00 14.93
N LEU A 66 -3.38 9.68 15.64
CA LEU A 66 -3.24 11.14 15.57
C LEU A 66 -2.85 11.60 14.17
N LYS A 67 -1.85 10.95 13.55
CA LYS A 67 -1.38 11.32 12.20
C LYS A 67 -2.46 11.16 11.12
N THR A 68 -3.45 10.30 11.37
CA THR A 68 -4.53 10.00 10.41
C THR A 68 -5.89 10.53 10.86
N GLU A 69 -5.93 11.46 11.83
CA GLU A 69 -7.17 12.02 12.37
C GLU A 69 -8.05 12.72 11.32
N ASN A 70 -7.42 13.27 10.28
CA ASN A 70 -8.11 14.01 9.22
C ASN A 70 -8.52 13.13 8.03
N VAL A 71 -8.19 11.84 8.04
CA VAL A 71 -8.61 10.91 6.99
C VAL A 71 -10.13 10.76 7.01
N LYS A 72 -10.73 10.82 5.83
CA LYS A 72 -12.17 10.67 5.61
C LYS A 72 -12.46 9.34 4.91
N PRO A 73 -13.65 8.75 5.11
CA PRO A 73 -14.78 9.23 5.91
C PRO A 73 -14.61 9.02 7.42
N THR A 74 -13.62 8.22 7.83
CA THR A 74 -13.28 7.98 9.22
C THR A 74 -11.78 7.75 9.36
N ASN A 75 -11.26 7.88 10.58
CA ASN A 75 -9.87 7.59 10.87
C ASN A 75 -9.63 6.05 10.83
N PRO A 76 -8.83 5.54 9.88
CA PRO A 76 -8.61 4.10 9.74
C PRO A 76 -7.88 3.49 10.93
N HIS A 77 -7.04 4.27 11.61
CA HIS A 77 -6.26 3.84 12.78
C HIS A 77 -6.92 4.21 14.11
N LYS A 78 -8.17 4.71 14.09
CA LYS A 78 -9.01 4.91 15.27
C LYS A 78 -10.47 4.65 14.93
N ASN A 79 -10.81 3.37 14.78
CA ASN A 79 -12.16 2.96 14.36
C ASN A 79 -13.02 2.47 15.54
N ARG A 80 -14.32 2.31 15.29
CA ARG A 80 -15.30 1.94 16.32
C ARG A 80 -15.22 0.48 16.79
N HIS A 81 -14.58 -0.41 16.03
CA HIS A 81 -14.56 -1.84 16.35
C HIS A 81 -13.40 -2.20 17.27
N PHE A 82 -12.24 -1.58 17.06
CA PHE A 82 -11.01 -1.96 17.75
C PHE A 82 -10.24 -0.76 18.32
N ALA A 83 -10.84 0.44 18.34
CA ALA A 83 -10.14 1.67 18.68
C ALA A 83 -8.85 1.81 17.85
N THR A 84 -7.69 1.83 18.50
CA THR A 84 -6.36 1.93 17.89
C THR A 84 -5.70 0.57 17.63
N GLU A 85 -6.33 -0.53 18.05
CA GLU A 85 -5.71 -1.86 18.13
C GLU A 85 -6.25 -2.83 17.07
N THR A 86 -6.58 -2.31 15.87
CA THR A 86 -6.89 -3.19 14.73
C THR A 86 -5.61 -3.87 14.27
N ASP A 87 -5.61 -5.19 14.18
CA ASP A 87 -4.47 -5.95 13.65
C ASP A 87 -4.02 -5.38 12.29
N CYS A 88 -2.77 -4.92 12.24
CA CYS A 88 -2.17 -4.29 11.07
C CYS A 88 -2.30 -5.18 9.81
N ALA A 89 -2.17 -6.49 9.97
CA ALA A 89 -2.15 -7.45 8.86
C ALA A 89 -3.51 -7.60 8.17
N LYS A 90 -4.61 -7.06 8.74
CA LYS A 90 -5.92 -7.04 8.07
C LYS A 90 -5.94 -6.15 6.84
N CYS A 91 -5.14 -5.08 6.82
CA CYS A 91 -5.06 -4.17 5.69
C CYS A 91 -3.66 -4.15 5.07
N HIS A 92 -2.63 -4.14 5.90
CA HIS A 92 -1.24 -3.95 5.49
C HIS A 92 -0.58 -5.29 5.23
N HIS A 93 -0.57 -5.71 3.97
CA HIS A 93 0.07 -6.94 3.56
C HIS A 93 1.52 -6.68 3.15
N ILE A 94 2.45 -7.40 3.79
CA ILE A 94 3.88 -7.12 3.64
C ILE A 94 4.43 -7.65 2.32
N HIS A 95 4.12 -8.91 1.99
CA HIS A 95 4.65 -9.62 0.81
C HIS A 95 3.62 -9.77 -0.32
N GLN A 96 2.54 -9.00 -0.29
CA GLN A 96 1.50 -8.95 -1.33
C GLN A 96 0.79 -7.60 -1.28
N LYS A 97 -0.05 -7.31 -2.26
CA LYS A 97 -0.78 -6.04 -2.34
C LYS A 97 -1.67 -5.85 -1.12
N SER A 98 -1.52 -4.72 -0.41
CA SER A 98 -2.40 -4.31 0.70
C SER A 98 -3.84 -4.04 0.24
N GLU A 99 -4.79 -4.18 1.16
CA GLU A 99 -6.21 -3.98 0.87
C GLU A 99 -6.94 -3.22 1.98
N ASN A 100 -8.03 -2.55 1.61
CA ASN A 100 -8.88 -1.87 2.57
C ASN A 100 -9.87 -2.85 3.19
N TYR A 101 -9.52 -3.42 4.35
CA TYR A 101 -10.39 -4.34 5.10
C TYR A 101 -11.78 -3.75 5.40
N CYS A 102 -11.89 -2.43 5.57
CA CYS A 102 -13.17 -1.79 5.88
C CYS A 102 -14.19 -1.91 4.75
N VAL A 103 -13.75 -2.03 3.49
CA VAL A 103 -14.64 -1.98 2.32
C VAL A 103 -15.61 -3.17 2.26
N GLY A 104 -15.25 -4.30 2.87
CA GLY A 104 -16.12 -5.49 2.91
C GLY A 104 -17.46 -5.23 3.61
N CYS A 105 -17.47 -4.35 4.62
CA CYS A 105 -18.70 -3.95 5.34
C CYS A 105 -19.10 -2.50 5.06
N HIS A 106 -18.14 -1.64 4.72
CA HIS A 106 -18.32 -0.23 4.43
C HIS A 106 -17.98 0.06 2.97
N PRO A 107 -18.82 -0.35 2.01
CA PRO A 107 -18.50 -0.31 0.58
C PRO A 107 -18.28 1.10 0.01
N ARG A 108 -18.65 2.15 0.76
CA ARG A 108 -18.42 3.55 0.39
C ARG A 108 -17.12 4.12 0.96
N PHE A 109 -16.37 3.35 1.75
CA PHE A 109 -15.14 3.82 2.35
C PHE A 109 -14.01 3.60 1.34
N ASP A 110 -13.63 4.67 0.64
CA ASP A 110 -12.51 4.68 -0.28
C ASP A 110 -11.20 5.02 0.47
N LEU A 111 -10.83 4.15 1.41
CA LEU A 111 -9.59 4.28 2.17
C LEU A 111 -8.44 3.62 1.40
N VAL A 112 -7.32 4.34 1.30
CA VAL A 112 -6.14 3.88 0.57
C VAL A 112 -5.14 3.28 1.53
N THR A 113 -4.68 2.06 1.24
CA THR A 113 -3.55 1.44 1.92
C THR A 113 -2.22 1.84 1.25
N PRO A 114 -1.10 1.86 2.00
CA PRO A 114 0.24 2.05 1.44
C PRO A 114 0.60 0.99 0.38
#